data_AF-A0A2D8R1S7-F1
#
_entry.id   AF-A0A2D8R1S7-F1
#
_cell.length_a   1.000
_cell.length_b   1.000
_cell.length_c   1.000
_cell.angle_alpha   90.00
_cell.angle_beta   90.00
_cell.angle_gamma   90.00
#
_symmetry.space_group_name_H-M   'P 1'
#
loop_
_entity.id
_entity.type
_entity.pdbx_description
1 polymer ?
#
loop_
_entity_poly.entity_id
_entity_poly.type
_entity_poly.pdbx_seq_one_letter_code
_entity_poly.pdbx_strand_id
1 'polypeptide(L)'
;MDEIESRIEMPEGAQPIGQYTRSYFERGSVIEAIYVDSDLAAPKGRYWNPENAVSMEDGGCSQVKVTYDPATEKVTAYCNGQG
;
A
#
# COMPACT_ATOMS: atom_id res chain seq x y z
N MET A 1 3.65 -12.02 -1.37
CA MET A 1 3.85 -10.65 -0.86
C MET A 1 5.18 -10.09 -1.33
N ASP A 2 6.32 -10.74 -1.05
CA ASP A 2 7.64 -10.23 -1.48
C ASP A 2 7.74 -10.00 -2.99
N GLU A 3 7.14 -10.87 -3.81
CA GLU A 3 7.10 -10.68 -5.27
C GLU A 3 6.35 -9.41 -5.69
N ILE A 4 5.18 -9.15 -5.10
CA ILE A 4 4.40 -7.93 -5.36
C ILE A 4 5.22 -6.72 -4.93
N GLU A 5 5.78 -6.74 -3.72
CA GLU A 5 6.58 -5.66 -3.15
C GLU A 5 7.83 -5.34 -3.99
N SER A 6 8.45 -6.35 -4.61
CA SER A 6 9.62 -6.16 -5.48
C SER A 6 9.32 -5.41 -6.79
N ARG A 7 8.05 -5.35 -7.18
CA ARG A 7 7.57 -4.72 -8.42
C ARG A 7 6.95 -3.34 -8.16
N ILE A 8 6.85 -2.91 -6.90
CA ILE A 8 6.28 -1.62 -6.55
C ILE A 8 7.32 -0.53 -6.74
N GLU A 9 7.02 0.38 -7.65
CA GLU A 9 7.69 1.67 -7.72
C GLU A 9 6.97 2.64 -6.77
N MET A 10 7.68 3.10 -5.74
CA MET A 10 7.11 4.06 -4.79
C MET A 10 6.92 5.42 -5.49
N PRO A 11 5.77 6.08 -5.32
CA PRO A 11 5.52 7.39 -5.91
C PRO A 11 6.48 8.45 -5.37
N GLU A 12 6.67 9.54 -6.14
CA GLU A 12 7.54 10.64 -5.73
C GLU A 12 7.06 11.24 -4.38
N GLY A 13 7.99 11.43 -3.45
CA GLY A 13 7.70 11.93 -2.10
C GLY A 13 7.29 10.85 -1.09
N ALA A 14 7.07 9.61 -1.51
CA ALA A 14 6.89 8.49 -0.58
C ALA A 14 8.21 8.00 0.01
N GLN A 15 8.13 7.43 1.20
CA GLN A 15 9.24 6.77 1.86
C GLN A 15 9.55 5.41 1.19
N PRO A 16 10.68 4.76 1.49
CA PRO A 16 10.90 3.38 1.10
C PRO A 16 9.81 2.46 1.64
N ILE A 17 9.41 1.43 0.89
CA ILE A 17 8.31 0.51 1.25
C ILE A 17 8.45 -0.11 2.66
N GLY A 18 9.69 -0.30 3.14
CA GLY A 18 9.98 -0.82 4.49
C GLY A 18 9.60 0.13 5.64
N GLN A 19 9.30 1.40 5.35
CA GLN A 19 8.82 2.39 6.32
C GLN A 19 7.29 2.39 6.47
N TYR A 20 6.59 1.50 5.77
CA TYR A 20 5.14 1.42 5.82
C TYR A 20 4.65 0.15 6.52
N THR A 21 3.59 0.34 7.29
CA THR A 21 2.66 -0.71 7.70
C THR A 21 1.76 -1.02 6.52
N ARG A 22 1.73 -2.28 6.08
CA ARG A 22 1.15 -2.68 4.79
C ARG A 22 -0.02 -3.61 5.00
N SER A 23 -1.19 -3.20 4.53
CA SER A 23 -2.41 -4.00 4.59
C SER A 23 -2.82 -4.38 3.18
N TYR A 24 -2.96 -5.67 2.89
CA TYR A 24 -3.35 -6.21 1.58
C TYR A 24 -4.80 -6.71 1.62
N PHE A 25 -5.53 -6.48 0.54
CA PHE A 25 -6.94 -6.81 0.38
C PHE A 25 -7.19 -7.48 -0.96
N GLU A 26 -7.82 -8.65 -0.94
CA GLU A 26 -8.30 -9.29 -2.16
C GLU A 26 -9.62 -8.65 -2.61
N ARG A 27 -9.64 -8.12 -3.83
CA ARG A 27 -10.81 -7.50 -4.46
C ARG A 27 -11.08 -8.15 -5.81
N GLY A 28 -11.77 -9.29 -5.76
CA GLY A 28 -12.04 -10.07 -6.96
C GLY A 28 -10.74 -10.59 -7.57
N SER A 29 -10.38 -10.10 -8.76
CA SER A 29 -9.16 -10.51 -9.46
C SER A 29 -7.94 -9.64 -9.16
N VAL A 30 -8.08 -8.54 -8.41
CA VAL A 30 -6.97 -7.65 -8.07
C VAL A 30 -6.65 -7.68 -6.58
N ILE A 31 -5.41 -7.35 -6.24
CA ILE A 31 -4.97 -7.13 -4.86
C ILE A 31 -4.84 -5.62 -4.67
N GLU A 32 -5.64 -5.05 -3.78
CA GLU A 32 -5.43 -3.69 -3.30
C GLU A 32 -4.54 -3.72 -2.06
N ALA A 33 -3.72 -2.71 -1.85
CA ALA A 33 -2.99 -2.54 -0.62
C ALA A 33 -3.01 -1.09 -0.15
N ILE A 34 -3.06 -0.93 1.17
CA ILE A 34 -2.99 0.37 1.84
C ILE A 34 -1.72 0.36 2.69
N TYR A 35 -0.80 1.26 2.37
CA TYR A 35 0.47 1.44 3.04
C TYR A 35 0.38 2.71 3.85
N VAL A 36 0.50 2.60 5.17
CA VAL A 36 0.49 3.77 6.07
C VAL A 36 1.83 3.86 6.76
N ASP A 37 2.38 5.07 6.87
CA ASP A 37 3.63 5.33 7.56
C ASP A 37 3.62 4.62 8.91
N SER A 38 4.64 3.78 9.13
CA SER A 38 4.73 2.94 10.31
C SER A 38 4.83 3.73 11.62
N ASP A 39 5.24 4.99 11.59
CA ASP A 39 5.24 5.85 12.78
C ASP A 39 3.83 6.40 13.09
N LEU A 40 2.90 6.33 12.13
CA LEU A 40 1.49 6.71 12.28
C LEU A 40 0.57 5.50 12.48
N ALA A 41 0.98 4.32 12.03
CA ALA A 41 0.19 3.08 12.09
C ALA A 41 0.87 2.02 12.98
N ALA A 42 0.43 1.94 14.24
CA ALA A 42 0.80 0.85 15.15
C ALA A 42 -0.26 -0.27 15.15
N PRO A 43 0.13 -1.56 15.18
CA PRO A 43 1.50 -2.07 15.15
C PRO A 43 2.11 -2.11 13.74
N LYS A 44 3.44 -1.92 13.64
CA LYS A 44 4.21 -2.06 12.39
C LYS A 44 4.11 -3.50 11.88
N GLY A 45 3.87 -3.69 10.59
CA GLY A 45 3.77 -5.05 10.04
C GLY A 45 3.21 -5.15 8.63
N ARG A 46 3.01 -6.39 8.21
CA ARG A 46 2.32 -6.77 6.97
C ARG A 46 1.09 -7.59 7.35
N TYR A 47 -0.07 -7.18 6.85
CA TYR A 47 -1.35 -7.80 7.17
C TYR A 47 -2.07 -8.22 5.89
N TRP A 48 -2.66 -9.41 5.90
CA TRP A 48 -3.42 -9.95 4.78
C TRP A 48 -4.90 -10.02 5.15
N ASN A 49 -5.75 -9.37 4.36
CA ASN A 49 -7.19 -9.21 4.58
C ASN A 49 -7.53 -8.86 6.05
N PRO A 50 -6.91 -7.83 6.66
CA PRO A 50 -7.29 -7.43 8.01
C PRO A 50 -8.74 -6.90 8.03
N GLU A 51 -9.48 -7.16 9.10
CA GLU A 51 -10.86 -6.66 9.26
C GLU A 51 -10.93 -5.13 9.22
N ASN A 52 -9.89 -4.46 9.74
CA ASN A 52 -9.75 -3.01 9.74
C ASN A 52 -8.40 -2.61 9.16
N ALA A 53 -8.42 -1.77 8.14
CA ALA A 53 -7.23 -1.11 7.61
C ALA A 53 -6.99 0.19 8.37
N VAL A 54 -5.74 0.46 8.74
CA VAL A 54 -5.37 1.85 9.04
C VAL A 54 -5.47 2.61 7.72
N SER A 55 -6.28 3.67 7.71
CA SER A 55 -6.34 4.59 6.59
C SER A 55 -6.41 6.02 7.08
N MET A 56 -5.81 6.93 6.34
CA MET A 56 -5.73 8.36 6.62
C MET A 56 -5.80 9.14 5.31
N GLU A 57 -6.57 10.23 5.33
CA GLU A 57 -6.64 11.21 4.25
C GLU A 57 -5.85 12.45 4.66
N ASP A 58 -4.56 12.43 4.36
CA ASP A 58 -3.61 13.50 4.72
C ASP A 58 -3.23 14.40 3.53
N GLY A 59 -3.62 14.03 2.30
CA GLY A 59 -3.23 14.73 1.08
C GLY A 59 -1.75 14.58 0.74
N GLY A 60 -1.05 13.63 1.38
CA GLY A 60 0.38 13.39 1.22
C GLY A 60 0.71 11.92 1.00
N CYS A 61 1.99 11.59 1.20
CA CYS A 61 2.51 10.24 1.01
C CYS A 61 2.64 9.44 2.32
N SER A 62 2.06 9.91 3.43
CA SER A 62 1.98 9.11 4.66
C SER A 62 0.98 7.96 4.51
N GLN A 63 0.10 8.04 3.51
CA GLN A 63 -0.61 6.88 2.98
C GLN A 63 -0.36 6.72 1.47
N VAL A 64 0.03 5.51 1.06
CA VAL A 64 0.14 5.09 -0.34
C VAL A 64 -0.89 4.01 -0.62
N LYS A 65 -1.64 4.14 -1.71
CA LYS A 65 -2.54 3.11 -2.22
C LYS A 65 -1.83 2.37 -3.34
N VAL A 66 -1.87 1.04 -3.28
CA VAL A 66 -1.28 0.16 -4.30
C VAL A 66 -2.37 -0.74 -4.86
N THR A 67 -2.35 -0.95 -6.17
CA THR A 67 -3.18 -1.96 -6.84
C THR A 67 -2.27 -2.86 -7.64
N TYR A 68 -2.45 -4.17 -7.48
CA TYR A 68 -1.75 -5.20 -8.24
C TYR A 68 -2.77 -6.07 -8.97
N ASP A 69 -2.62 -6.16 -10.29
CA ASP A 69 -3.37 -7.08 -11.13
C ASP A 69 -2.47 -8.28 -11.50
N PRO A 70 -2.69 -9.47 -10.91
CA PRO A 70 -1.91 -10.68 -11.20
C PRO A 70 -2.11 -11.20 -12.62
N ALA A 71 -3.20 -10.85 -13.32
CA ALA A 71 -3.43 -11.30 -14.69
C ALA A 71 -2.56 -10.56 -15.71
N THR A 72 -2.26 -9.30 -15.44
CA THR A 72 -1.43 -8.44 -16.30
C THR A 72 -0.06 -8.13 -15.70
N GLU A 73 0.19 -8.61 -14.48
CA GLU A 73 1.33 -8.29 -13.64
C GLU A 73 1.54 -6.78 -13.41
N LYS A 74 0.48 -5.99 -13.59
CA LYS A 74 0.54 -4.54 -13.49
C LYS A 74 0.45 -4.11 -12.03
N VAL A 75 1.37 -3.24 -11.62
CA VAL A 75 1.38 -2.59 -10.31
C VAL A 75 1.18 -1.09 -10.52
N THR A 76 0.30 -0.48 -9.73
CA THR A 76 0.15 0.98 -9.65
C THR A 76 0.19 1.41 -8.20
N ALA A 77 0.99 2.44 -7.90
CA ALA A 77 1.09 3.02 -6.56
C ALA A 77 0.93 4.54 -6.64
N TYR A 78 0.18 5.13 -5.71
CA TYR A 78 -0.03 6.58 -5.65
C TYR A 78 -0.24 7.07 -4.22
N CYS A 79 0.17 8.31 -3.95
CA CYS A 79 -0.05 8.97 -2.67
C CYS A 79 -1.50 9.42 -2.52
N ASN A 80 -2.00 9.44 -1.29
CA ASN A 80 -3.36 9.90 -1.05
C ASN A 80 -3.48 11.40 -1.38
N GLY A 81 -4.42 11.79 -2.24
CA GLY A 81 -4.61 13.18 -2.68
C GLY A 81 -3.91 13.57 -4.00
N GLN A 82 -3.15 12.66 -4.63
CA GLN A 82 -2.71 12.80 -6.01
C GLN A 82 -3.56 11.88 -6.91
N GLY A 83 -4.51 12.47 -7.62
CA GLY A 83 -5.39 11.83 -8.60
C GLY A 83 -5.59 12.71 -9.82
#